data_AF-A0AAN7WVD2-F1
#
_entry.id   AF-A0AAN7WVD2-F1
#
_cell.length_a   1.000
_cell.length_b   1.000
_cell.length_c   1.000
_cell.angle_alpha   90.00
_cell.angle_beta   90.00
_cell.angle_gamma   90.00
#
_symmetry.space_group_name_H-M   'P 1'
#
loop_
_entity.id
_entity.type
_entity.pdbx_description
1 polymer ?
#
loop_
_entity_poly.entity_id
_entity_poly.type
_entity_poly.pdbx_seq_one_letter_code
_entity_poly.pdbx_strand_id
1 'polypeptide(L)'
;MLDTLTFLLEKLFLLAHIKVSSLLPPPRRERAGRGEEHPPTQRLQRGDLLEVPRTLFTHFGIYLGEGRVAHLIPDVLPLLGVHPKRVHEMVTNTRLVLGVLSKHATVRVDSVEDFAYGAVILLNAMDRAVSRGALPAEEVAQRAEKLVGPVSYSLLWNNCEHFVTYTRYGTAQSLQTDKFCEWLKSLIRDQRNIVLTALLGLLSVACFGISFFTVLPSLLVPFTLWMVS
;
A
#
# COMPACT_ATOMS: atom_id res chain seq x y z
N MET A 1 -22.81 -14.20 8.68
CA MET A 1 -22.25 -12.98 9.31
C MET A 1 -20.93 -12.56 8.67
N LEU A 2 -20.02 -13.49 8.35
CA LEU A 2 -18.81 -13.19 7.59
C LEU A 2 -19.12 -12.78 6.14
N ASP A 3 -20.10 -13.45 5.52
CA ASP A 3 -20.51 -13.22 4.12
C ASP A 3 -21.12 -11.83 3.88
N THR A 4 -21.79 -11.28 4.89
CA THR A 4 -22.39 -9.94 4.81
C THR A 4 -21.34 -8.85 4.94
N LEU A 5 -20.29 -9.09 5.74
CA LEU A 5 -19.16 -8.16 5.90
C LEU A 5 -18.26 -8.15 4.67
N THR A 6 -17.99 -9.32 4.08
CA THR A 6 -17.21 -9.44 2.83
C THR A 6 -17.96 -8.81 1.66
N PHE A 7 -19.27 -9.02 1.56
CA PHE A 7 -20.12 -8.37 0.55
C PHE A 7 -20.14 -6.84 0.70
N LEU A 8 -20.21 -6.33 1.94
CA LEU A 8 -20.17 -4.89 2.22
C LEU A 8 -18.80 -4.29 1.88
N LEU A 9 -17.71 -4.96 2.24
CA LEU A 9 -16.35 -4.56 1.91
C LEU A 9 -16.11 -4.56 0.39
N GLU A 10 -16.57 -5.59 -0.31
CA GLU A 10 -16.46 -5.70 -1.77
C GLU A 10 -17.26 -4.60 -2.48
N LYS A 11 -18.47 -4.28 -2.00
CA LYS A 11 -19.29 -3.17 -2.50
C LYS A 11 -18.68 -1.79 -2.21
N LEU A 12 -18.13 -1.58 -1.01
CA LEU A 12 -17.42 -0.34 -0.66
C LEU A 12 -16.15 -0.16 -1.51
N PHE A 13 -15.46 -1.27 -1.83
CA PHE A 13 -14.27 -1.26 -2.69
C PHE A 13 -14.62 -0.95 -4.15
N LEU A 14 -15.73 -1.47 -4.67
CA LEU A 14 -16.27 -1.12 -5.99
C LEU A 14 -16.66 0.36 -6.08
N LEU A 15 -17.26 0.91 -5.02
CA LEU A 15 -17.60 2.34 -4.93
C LEU A 15 -16.36 3.23 -4.90
N ALA A 16 -15.30 2.81 -4.19
CA ALA A 16 -14.00 3.49 -4.21
C ALA A 16 -13.36 3.44 -5.62
N HIS A 17 -13.48 2.31 -6.32
CA HIS A 17 -12.98 2.15 -7.70
C HIS A 17 -13.65 3.07 -8.71
N ILE A 18 -14.96 3.31 -8.58
CA ILE A 18 -15.74 4.18 -9.49
C ILE A 18 -15.37 5.66 -9.27
N LYS A 19 -15.25 6.12 -8.02
CA LYS A 19 -14.94 7.53 -7.75
C LYS A 19 -13.46 7.88 -7.97
N VAL A 20 -12.52 7.00 -7.60
CA VAL A 20 -11.09 7.25 -7.77
C VAL A 20 -10.69 7.26 -9.26
N SER A 21 -11.27 6.37 -10.08
CA SER A 21 -11.04 6.37 -11.54
C SER A 21 -11.65 7.59 -12.24
N SER A 22 -12.67 8.23 -11.66
CA SER A 22 -13.30 9.44 -12.21
C SER A 22 -12.61 10.75 -11.79
N LEU A 23 -11.78 10.72 -10.75
CA LEU A 23 -11.07 11.89 -10.19
C LEU A 23 -9.64 12.03 -10.72
N LEU A 24 -9.07 10.95 -11.28
CA LEU A 24 -7.77 10.99 -11.93
C LEU A 24 -7.97 11.19 -13.44
N PRO A 25 -7.36 12.23 -14.06
CA PRO A 25 -7.36 12.33 -15.51
C PRO A 25 -6.70 11.08 -16.09
N PRO A 26 -7.25 10.50 -17.19
CA PRO A 26 -6.64 9.35 -17.81
C PRO A 26 -5.21 9.70 -18.22
N PRO A 27 -4.23 8.80 -18.01
CA PRO A 27 -2.87 9.06 -18.48
C PRO A 27 -2.93 9.34 -19.98
N ARG A 28 -2.39 10.50 -20.39
CA ARG A 28 -2.25 10.85 -21.80
C ARG A 28 -1.43 9.74 -22.46
N ARG A 29 -2.07 8.96 -23.32
CA ARG A 29 -1.40 8.11 -24.30
C ARG A 29 -0.75 9.04 -25.33
N GLU A 30 0.47 9.48 -25.06
CA GLU A 30 1.34 9.95 -26.13
C GLU A 30 1.75 8.73 -26.95
N ARG A 31 1.31 8.74 -28.22
CA ARG A 31 1.62 7.72 -29.21
C ARG A 31 3.12 7.73 -29.48
N ALA A 32 3.71 6.55 -29.40
CA ALA A 32 5.08 6.26 -29.79
C ALA A 32 5.41 6.80 -31.18
N GLY A 33 6.56 7.47 -31.28
CA GLY A 33 7.15 7.92 -32.52
C GLY A 33 8.59 8.38 -32.31
N ARG A 34 9.52 7.55 -32.77
CA ARG A 34 11.00 7.69 -32.85
C ARG A 34 11.77 7.31 -31.59
N GLY A 35 12.83 6.54 -31.86
CA GLY A 35 13.59 5.80 -30.87
C GLY A 35 14.19 6.71 -29.82
N GLU A 36 13.96 6.33 -28.57
CA GLU A 36 14.67 6.88 -27.45
C GLU A 36 15.34 5.73 -26.71
N GLU A 37 16.62 5.96 -26.45
CA GLU A 37 17.57 5.06 -25.82
C GLU A 37 16.99 4.50 -24.51
N HIS A 38 17.19 3.19 -24.29
CA HIS A 38 17.03 2.64 -22.95
C HIS A 38 17.84 3.53 -21.98
N PRO A 39 17.25 4.02 -20.88
CA PRO A 39 18.00 4.81 -19.92
C PRO A 39 19.21 3.97 -19.48
N PRO A 40 20.37 4.60 -19.25
CA PRO A 40 21.58 3.88 -18.90
C PRO A 40 21.25 3.01 -17.70
N THR A 41 21.60 1.72 -17.78
CA THR A 41 21.50 0.76 -16.69
C THR A 41 22.26 1.36 -15.50
N GLN A 42 21.56 2.12 -14.64
CA GLN A 42 22.18 2.74 -13.48
C GLN A 42 22.72 1.59 -12.66
N ARG A 43 24.05 1.59 -12.48
CA ARG A 43 24.76 0.49 -11.88
C ARG A 43 24.35 0.39 -10.42
N LEU A 44 23.49 -0.58 -10.12
CA LEU A 44 23.00 -0.84 -8.76
C LEU A 44 24.18 -1.13 -7.84
N GLN A 45 24.23 -0.45 -6.71
CA GLN A 45 25.20 -0.67 -5.65
C GLN A 45 24.52 -1.37 -4.49
N ARG A 46 25.21 -2.37 -3.92
CA ARG A 46 24.70 -3.10 -2.74
C ARG A 46 24.36 -2.09 -1.64
N GLY A 47 23.16 -2.21 -1.05
CA GLY A 47 22.62 -1.25 -0.09
C GLY A 47 21.73 -0.16 -0.69
N ASP A 48 21.62 -0.06 -2.02
CA ASP A 48 20.68 0.86 -2.67
C ASP A 48 19.23 0.53 -2.30
N LEU A 49 18.48 1.57 -1.99
CA LEU A 49 17.04 1.49 -1.84
C LEU A 49 16.40 1.62 -3.21
N LEU A 50 15.57 0.64 -3.53
CA LEU A 50 14.84 0.54 -4.79
C LEU A 50 13.37 0.87 -4.55
N GLU A 51 12.83 1.76 -5.38
CA GLU A 51 11.42 2.11 -5.37
C GLU A 51 10.81 1.74 -6.71
N VAL A 52 9.68 1.02 -6.67
CA VAL A 52 8.96 0.60 -7.86
C VAL A 52 7.52 1.10 -7.76
N PRO A 53 7.16 2.15 -8.50
CA PRO A 53 5.79 2.64 -8.53
C PRO A 53 4.84 1.54 -9.03
N ARG A 54 3.83 1.21 -8.24
CA ARG A 54 2.69 0.36 -8.66
C ARG A 54 1.45 1.24 -8.84
N THR A 55 0.36 0.62 -9.28
CA THR A 55 -0.91 1.31 -9.53
C THR A 55 -1.51 1.97 -8.28
N LEU A 56 -1.34 1.38 -7.10
CA LEU A 56 -1.97 1.85 -5.85
C LEU A 56 -0.99 2.28 -4.77
N PHE A 57 0.28 1.91 -4.88
CA PHE A 57 1.32 2.21 -3.88
C PHE A 57 2.70 2.10 -4.54
N THR A 58 3.74 2.60 -3.90
CA THR A 58 5.12 2.34 -4.29
C THR A 58 5.63 1.14 -3.51
N HIS A 59 6.20 0.16 -4.20
CA HIS A 59 6.83 -0.98 -3.56
C HIS A 59 8.32 -0.71 -3.32
N PHE A 60 8.82 -1.13 -2.16
CA PHE A 60 10.19 -0.83 -1.74
C PHE A 60 11.01 -2.09 -1.52
N GLY A 61 12.31 -2.00 -1.81
CA GLY A 61 13.28 -3.06 -1.55
C GLY A 61 14.70 -2.52 -1.34
N ILE A 62 15.60 -3.37 -0.85
CA ILE A 62 17.03 -3.10 -0.70
C ILE A 62 17.80 -4.03 -1.63
N TYR A 63 18.65 -3.46 -2.48
CA TYR A 63 19.52 -4.25 -3.35
C TYR A 63 20.65 -4.91 -2.54
N LEU A 64 20.79 -6.22 -2.67
CA LEU A 64 21.77 -7.02 -1.95
C LEU A 64 23.04 -7.31 -2.76
N GLY A 65 23.13 -6.84 -4.01
CA GLY A 65 24.17 -7.24 -4.96
C GLY A 65 23.78 -8.49 -5.75
N GLU A 66 24.50 -8.72 -6.86
CA GLU A 66 24.32 -9.89 -7.73
C GLU A 66 22.87 -10.06 -8.25
N GLY A 67 22.19 -8.96 -8.58
CA GLY A 67 20.82 -9.03 -9.11
C GLY A 67 19.75 -9.43 -8.08
N ARG A 68 20.04 -9.35 -6.77
CA ARG A 68 19.11 -9.75 -5.69
C ARG A 68 18.57 -8.56 -4.93
N VAL A 69 17.30 -8.64 -4.50
CA VAL A 69 16.61 -7.60 -3.74
C VAL A 69 15.90 -8.21 -2.55
N ALA A 70 16.17 -7.69 -1.35
CA ALA A 70 15.35 -7.97 -0.17
C ALA A 70 14.15 -7.02 -0.13
N HIS A 71 12.95 -7.56 0.04
CA HIS A 71 11.74 -6.76 0.18
C HIS A 71 10.71 -7.43 1.08
N LEU A 72 9.88 -6.63 1.73
CA LEU A 72 8.80 -7.12 2.57
C LEU A 72 7.52 -7.25 1.75
N ILE A 73 6.99 -8.47 1.64
CA ILE A 73 5.71 -8.73 0.97
C ILE A 73 4.68 -9.23 1.99
N PRO A 74 3.45 -8.68 1.99
CA PRO A 74 2.35 -9.26 2.73
C PRO A 74 2.09 -10.68 2.23
N ASP A 75 2.25 -11.64 3.13
CA ASP A 75 2.08 -13.06 2.84
C ASP A 75 0.61 -13.37 2.97
N VAL A 76 0.05 -13.68 1.83
CA VAL A 76 -1.34 -14.08 1.69
C VAL A 76 -1.30 -15.59 1.58
N LEU A 77 -0.75 -16.24 2.60
CA LEU A 77 -0.88 -17.69 2.72
C LEU A 77 -2.39 -17.95 2.78
N PRO A 78 -2.98 -18.61 1.77
CA PRO A 78 -4.39 -18.90 1.83
C PRO A 78 -4.55 -19.91 2.96
N LEU A 79 -5.43 -19.62 3.92
CA LEU A 79 -5.99 -20.59 4.86
C LEU A 79 -6.70 -21.78 4.15
N LEU A 80 -6.64 -21.84 2.81
CA LEU A 80 -7.26 -22.82 1.93
C LEU A 80 -6.24 -23.30 0.87
N GLY A 81 -5.37 -24.24 1.25
CA GLY A 81 -4.92 -25.36 0.40
C GLY A 81 -4.42 -25.14 -1.04
N VAL A 82 -3.93 -23.95 -1.45
CA VAL A 82 -3.38 -23.76 -2.81
C VAL A 82 -1.87 -23.95 -2.85
N HIS A 83 -1.40 -24.73 -3.83
CA HIS A 83 0.00 -25.12 -4.04
C HIS A 83 0.99 -23.94 -4.12
N PRO A 84 2.23 -24.12 -3.60
CA PRO A 84 3.25 -23.06 -3.49
C PRO A 84 3.69 -22.46 -4.84
N LYS A 85 3.53 -23.19 -5.96
CA LYS A 85 3.95 -22.74 -7.29
C LYS A 85 3.10 -21.61 -7.89
N ARG A 86 1.88 -21.36 -7.39
CA ARG A 86 1.02 -20.24 -7.84
C ARG A 86 1.15 -18.97 -6.99
N VAL A 87 1.98 -19.00 -5.94
CA VAL A 87 2.27 -17.82 -5.10
C VAL A 87 3.06 -16.76 -5.89
N HIS A 88 3.75 -17.18 -6.96
CA HIS A 88 4.60 -16.35 -7.82
C HIS A 88 3.83 -15.49 -8.83
N GLU A 89 2.62 -15.89 -9.23
CA GLU A 89 1.81 -15.11 -10.16
C GLU A 89 0.76 -14.30 -9.40
N MET A 90 0.93 -12.98 -9.49
CA MET A 90 -0.05 -11.96 -9.15
C MET A 90 -0.19 -11.65 -7.65
N VAL A 91 0.23 -10.44 -7.30
CA VAL A 91 -0.25 -9.71 -6.13
C VAL A 91 -1.52 -8.98 -6.57
N THR A 92 -2.68 -9.67 -6.54
CA THR A 92 -3.96 -9.00 -6.83
C THR A 92 -4.31 -8.01 -5.72
N ASN A 93 -5.09 -6.97 -6.02
CA ASN A 93 -5.60 -6.03 -5.01
C ASN A 93 -6.34 -6.77 -3.87
N THR A 94 -7.09 -7.82 -4.20
CA THR A 94 -7.77 -8.69 -3.23
C THR A 94 -6.77 -9.44 -2.33
N ARG A 95 -5.65 -9.91 -2.91
CA ARG A 95 -4.56 -10.58 -2.19
C ARG A 95 -3.94 -9.62 -1.17
N LEU A 96 -3.61 -8.39 -1.59
CA LEU A 96 -3.08 -7.35 -0.71
C LEU A 96 -4.02 -7.09 0.46
N VAL A 97 -5.31 -6.90 0.22
CA VAL A 97 -6.30 -6.68 1.28
C VAL A 97 -6.39 -7.87 2.24
N LEU A 98 -6.35 -9.12 1.74
CA LEU A 98 -6.33 -10.28 2.63
C LEU A 98 -5.05 -10.37 3.47
N GLY A 99 -3.88 -10.08 2.91
CA GLY A 99 -2.60 -10.06 3.62
C GLY A 99 -2.56 -9.02 4.75
N VAL A 100 -3.21 -7.87 4.51
CA VAL A 100 -3.43 -6.84 5.53
C VAL A 100 -4.28 -7.37 6.69
N LEU A 101 -5.37 -8.07 6.36
CA LEU A 101 -6.28 -8.63 7.37
C LEU A 101 -5.62 -9.78 8.15
N SER A 102 -4.80 -10.60 7.50
CA SER A 102 -4.09 -11.71 8.13
C SER A 102 -2.90 -11.26 8.97
N LYS A 103 -2.39 -10.03 8.82
CA LYS A 103 -1.22 -9.49 9.53
C LYS A 103 0.05 -10.36 9.42
N HIS A 104 0.20 -11.09 8.31
CA HIS A 104 1.38 -11.91 8.04
C HIS A 104 2.12 -11.37 6.82
N ALA A 105 3.45 -11.33 6.90
CA ALA A 105 4.34 -10.97 5.81
C ALA A 105 5.65 -11.73 5.91
N THR A 106 6.40 -11.73 4.82
CA THR A 106 7.76 -12.26 4.80
C THR A 106 8.66 -11.25 4.12
N VAL A 107 9.80 -10.97 4.76
CA VAL A 107 10.94 -10.37 4.07
C VAL A 107 11.60 -11.49 3.28
N ARG A 108 11.51 -11.42 1.95
CA ARG A 108 12.10 -12.41 1.05
C ARG A 108 13.14 -11.78 0.14
N VAL A 109 13.91 -12.62 -0.53
CA VAL A 109 14.91 -12.21 -1.51
C VAL A 109 14.49 -12.71 -2.88
N ASP A 110 14.24 -11.79 -3.78
CA ASP A 110 13.87 -12.06 -5.18
C ASP A 110 14.90 -11.46 -6.15
N SER A 111 14.79 -11.79 -7.43
CA SER A 111 15.58 -11.14 -8.49
C SER A 111 15.14 -9.68 -8.67
N VAL A 112 16.03 -8.82 -9.18
CA VAL A 112 15.69 -7.43 -9.54
C VAL A 112 14.57 -7.40 -10.59
N GLU A 113 14.58 -8.35 -11.51
CA GLU A 113 13.60 -8.49 -12.59
C GLU A 113 12.20 -8.81 -12.04
N ASP A 114 12.10 -9.79 -11.13
CA ASP A 114 10.84 -10.16 -10.47
C ASP A 114 10.35 -9.03 -9.55
N PHE A 115 11.29 -8.38 -8.85
CA PHE A 115 11.01 -7.23 -8.01
C PHE A 115 10.44 -6.06 -8.81
N ALA A 116 11.05 -5.72 -9.96
CA ALA A 116 10.63 -4.62 -10.80
C ALA A 116 9.34 -4.94 -11.58
N TYR A 117 9.20 -6.18 -12.05
CA TYR A 117 8.06 -6.63 -12.86
C TYR A 117 7.81 -5.68 -14.06
N GLY A 118 8.87 -5.33 -14.78
CA GLY A 118 8.83 -4.43 -15.95
C GLY A 118 8.56 -2.95 -15.64
N ALA A 119 8.43 -2.56 -14.36
CA ALA A 119 8.30 -1.16 -13.97
C ALA A 119 9.67 -0.50 -13.81
N VAL A 120 9.70 0.84 -13.94
CA VAL A 120 10.90 1.64 -13.74
C VAL A 120 11.30 1.61 -12.27
N ILE A 121 12.59 1.40 -12.01
CA ILE A 121 13.18 1.42 -10.66
C ILE A 121 13.74 2.82 -10.41
N LEU A 122 13.33 3.43 -9.29
CA LEU A 122 13.92 4.67 -8.78
C LEU A 122 14.91 4.32 -7.68
N LEU A 123 16.12 4.87 -7.75
CA LEU A 123 17.19 4.61 -6.79
C LEU A 123 17.26 5.71 -5.76
N ASN A 124 17.24 5.32 -4.48
CA ASN A 124 17.52 6.18 -3.33
C ASN A 124 16.70 7.49 -3.33
N ALA A 125 15.47 7.51 -3.87
CA ALA A 125 14.72 8.75 -3.99
C ALA A 125 14.29 9.29 -2.62
N MET A 126 14.13 8.40 -1.64
CA MET A 126 13.90 8.73 -0.23
C MET A 126 15.06 9.49 0.45
N ASP A 127 16.30 9.45 -0.06
CA ASP A 127 17.45 10.12 0.59
C ASP A 127 17.28 11.64 0.69
N ARG A 128 16.46 12.22 -0.21
CA ARG A 128 16.14 13.65 -0.19
C ARG A 128 14.99 13.98 0.76
N ALA A 129 14.14 13.01 1.07
CA ALA A 129 12.92 13.19 1.85
C ALA A 129 13.13 12.88 3.33
N VAL A 130 14.05 11.96 3.66
CA VAL A 130 14.34 11.56 5.03
C VAL A 130 15.46 12.44 5.58
N SER A 131 15.20 13.14 6.69
CA SER A 131 16.16 14.10 7.29
C SER A 131 17.43 13.44 7.84
N ARG A 132 17.42 12.12 8.08
CA ARG A 132 18.61 11.37 8.52
C ARG A 132 19.41 10.91 7.32
N GLY A 133 20.74 11.02 7.41
CA GLY A 133 21.64 10.48 6.40
C GLY A 133 21.55 8.96 6.30
N ALA A 134 21.74 8.44 5.08
CA ALA A 134 21.81 7.00 4.83
C ALA A 134 23.02 6.38 5.55
N LEU A 135 22.82 5.18 6.09
CA LEU A 135 23.88 4.35 6.64
C LEU A 135 24.82 3.84 5.52
N PRO A 136 26.04 3.37 5.86
CA PRO A 136 26.94 2.78 4.88
C PRO A 136 26.27 1.65 4.10
N ALA A 137 26.42 1.67 2.77
CA ALA A 137 25.81 0.72 1.83
C ALA A 137 25.88 -0.76 2.27
N GLU A 138 27.06 -1.20 2.70
CA GLU A 138 27.29 -2.57 3.17
C GLU A 138 26.52 -2.89 4.45
N GLU A 139 26.42 -1.92 5.38
CA GLU A 139 25.64 -2.07 6.61
C GLU A 139 24.14 -2.18 6.30
N VAL A 140 23.65 -1.39 5.35
CA VAL A 140 22.24 -1.44 4.90
C VAL A 140 21.89 -2.82 4.35
N ALA A 141 22.74 -3.38 3.49
CA ALA A 141 22.53 -4.71 2.92
C ALA A 141 22.58 -5.80 4.00
N GLN A 142 23.54 -5.76 4.92
CA GLN A 142 23.62 -6.72 6.02
C GLN A 142 22.41 -6.65 6.96
N ARG A 143 21.88 -5.45 7.22
CA ARG A 143 20.63 -5.28 7.99
C ARG A 143 19.45 -5.92 7.26
N ALA A 144 19.34 -5.71 5.95
CA ALA A 144 18.28 -6.30 5.15
C ALA A 144 18.37 -7.84 5.14
N GLU A 145 19.56 -8.41 4.99
CA GLU A 145 19.80 -9.86 5.06
C GLU A 145 19.41 -10.47 6.41
N LYS A 146 19.73 -9.80 7.52
CA LYS A 146 19.37 -10.26 8.87
C LYS A 146 17.87 -10.29 9.14
N LEU A 147 17.10 -9.49 8.40
CA LEU A 147 15.66 -9.37 8.56
C LEU A 147 14.87 -10.30 7.64
N VAL A 148 15.55 -11.09 6.79
CA VAL A 148 14.91 -12.09 5.93
C VAL A 148 14.20 -13.13 6.78
N GLY A 149 12.94 -13.38 6.48
CA GLY A 149 12.09 -14.30 7.22
C GLY A 149 10.68 -13.77 7.49
N PRO A 150 9.87 -14.54 8.22
CA PRO A 150 8.49 -14.19 8.53
C PRO A 150 8.44 -13.03 9.54
N VAL A 151 7.54 -12.08 9.29
CA VAL A 151 7.29 -10.91 10.14
C VAL A 151 5.80 -10.59 10.21
N SER A 152 5.38 -9.93 11.29
CA SER A 152 3.98 -9.53 11.43
C SER A 152 3.69 -8.27 10.63
N TYR A 153 2.73 -8.31 9.70
CA TYR A 153 2.44 -7.22 8.79
C TYR A 153 1.46 -6.20 9.38
N SER A 154 1.70 -4.92 9.13
CA SER A 154 0.73 -3.86 9.40
C SER A 154 0.86 -2.78 8.34
N LEU A 155 -0.25 -2.43 7.65
CA LEU A 155 -0.24 -1.35 6.65
C LEU A 155 0.32 -0.05 7.21
N LEU A 156 -0.08 0.29 8.43
CA LEU A 156 0.25 1.58 9.04
C LEU A 156 1.58 1.54 9.78
N TRP A 157 2.01 0.37 10.28
CA TRP A 157 3.08 0.30 11.27
C TRP A 157 4.24 -0.64 10.94
N ASN A 158 4.07 -1.57 9.99
CA ASN A 158 5.12 -2.51 9.58
C ASN A 158 4.88 -2.99 8.15
N ASN A 159 5.15 -2.08 7.20
CA ASN A 159 5.00 -2.28 5.76
C ASN A 159 6.37 -2.21 5.05
N CYS A 160 6.39 -2.34 3.72
CA CYS A 160 7.64 -2.33 2.95
C CYS A 160 8.44 -1.03 3.08
N GLU A 161 7.80 0.12 3.25
CA GLU A 161 8.46 1.42 3.45
C GLU A 161 9.16 1.48 4.83
N HIS A 162 8.51 0.98 5.87
CA HIS A 162 9.10 0.85 7.21
C HIS A 162 10.34 -0.05 7.19
N PHE A 163 10.28 -1.16 6.45
CA PHE A 163 11.40 -2.08 6.31
C PHE A 163 12.62 -1.40 5.69
N VAL A 164 12.46 -0.72 4.55
CA VAL A 164 13.60 -0.08 3.86
C VAL A 164 14.13 1.15 4.60
N THR A 165 13.26 1.91 5.27
CA THR A 165 13.70 3.07 6.06
C THR A 165 14.45 2.66 7.32
N TYR A 166 14.03 1.56 7.96
CA TYR A 166 14.77 0.97 9.07
C TYR A 166 16.15 0.47 8.67
N THR A 167 16.25 -0.25 7.54
CA THR A 167 17.53 -0.79 7.06
C THR A 167 18.46 0.32 6.59
N ARG A 168 17.96 1.33 5.86
CA ARG A 168 18.78 2.40 5.27
C ARG A 168 19.10 3.55 6.20
N TYR A 169 18.16 4.01 7.03
CA TYR A 169 18.31 5.20 7.88
C TYR A 169 18.33 4.88 9.39
N GLY A 170 18.11 3.61 9.75
CA GLY A 170 18.08 3.16 11.14
C GLY A 170 16.78 3.44 11.89
N THR A 171 15.77 4.01 11.23
CA THR A 171 14.45 4.30 11.83
C THR A 171 13.34 3.90 10.87
N ALA A 172 12.41 3.07 11.36
CA ALA A 172 11.24 2.65 10.60
C ALA A 172 10.23 3.81 10.49
N GLN A 173 9.97 4.28 9.28
CA GLN A 173 9.03 5.35 8.96
C GLN A 173 8.32 5.06 7.63
N SER A 174 7.16 5.66 7.41
CA SER A 174 6.38 5.48 6.17
C SER A 174 5.70 6.78 5.79
N LEU A 175 6.27 7.48 4.80
CA LEU A 175 5.71 8.73 4.30
C LEU A 175 4.35 8.47 3.62
N GLN A 176 4.15 7.29 3.02
CA GLN A 176 2.85 6.91 2.48
C GLN A 176 1.79 6.80 3.58
N THR A 177 2.15 6.18 4.71
CA THR A 177 1.26 6.09 5.88
C THR A 177 0.94 7.47 6.42
N ASP A 178 1.95 8.32 6.59
CA ASP A 178 1.75 9.67 7.15
C ASP A 178 0.82 10.50 6.27
N LYS A 179 1.04 10.49 4.94
CA LYS A 179 0.14 11.16 3.98
C LYS A 179 -1.27 10.61 4.01
N PHE A 180 -1.42 9.29 4.11
CA PHE A 180 -2.74 8.65 4.22
C PHE A 180 -3.46 9.07 5.51
N CYS A 181 -2.75 9.10 6.64
CA CYS A 181 -3.28 9.53 7.93
C CYS A 181 -3.66 11.03 7.91
N GLU A 182 -2.85 11.91 7.32
CA GLU A 182 -3.18 13.33 7.18
C GLU A 182 -4.38 13.55 6.26
N TRP A 183 -4.45 12.83 5.13
CA TRP A 183 -5.62 12.85 4.27
C TRP A 183 -6.87 12.37 5.02
N LEU A 184 -6.77 11.29 5.79
CA LEU A 184 -7.87 10.76 6.58
C LEU A 184 -8.33 11.75 7.66
N LYS A 185 -7.40 12.40 8.36
CA LYS A 185 -7.71 13.47 9.31
C LYS A 185 -8.41 14.63 8.63
N SER A 186 -7.93 15.07 7.46
CA SER A 186 -8.56 16.12 6.67
C SER A 186 -9.97 15.73 6.23
N LEU A 187 -10.19 14.46 5.88
CA LEU A 187 -11.51 13.94 5.51
C LEU A 187 -12.45 13.94 6.73
N ILE A 188 -11.99 13.46 7.88
CA ILE A 188 -12.79 13.41 9.10
C ILE A 188 -13.20 14.81 9.55
N ARG A 189 -12.30 15.79 9.44
CA ARG A 189 -12.51 17.17 9.89
C ARG A 189 -13.35 18.03 8.93
N ASP A 190 -13.58 17.56 7.71
CA ASP A 190 -14.37 18.30 6.74
C ASP A 190 -15.86 18.27 7.12
N GLN A 191 -16.38 19.42 7.56
CA GLN A 191 -17.78 19.59 7.96
C GLN A 191 -18.78 19.19 6.86
N ARG A 192 -18.38 19.23 5.59
CA ARG A 192 -19.23 18.78 4.47
C ARG A 192 -19.49 17.27 4.53
N ASN A 193 -18.57 16.49 5.09
CA ASN A 193 -18.75 15.05 5.27
C ASN A 193 -19.77 14.73 6.36
N ILE A 194 -19.93 15.58 7.37
CA ILE A 194 -21.00 15.43 8.38
C ILE A 194 -22.37 15.54 7.70
N VAL A 195 -22.56 16.59 6.90
CA VAL A 195 -23.81 16.80 6.15
C VAL A 195 -24.06 15.65 5.17
N LEU A 196 -23.03 15.23 4.42
CA LEU A 196 -23.13 14.14 3.47
C LEU A 196 -23.50 12.81 4.14
N THR A 197 -22.87 12.49 5.27
CA THR A 197 -23.14 11.25 6.02
C THR A 197 -24.52 11.26 6.67
N ALA A 198 -24.99 12.41 7.16
CA ALA A 198 -26.36 12.56 7.64
C ALA A 198 -27.39 12.35 6.50
N LEU A 199 -27.16 12.94 5.32
CA LEU A 199 -28.02 12.76 4.15
C LEU A 199 -28.02 11.32 3.64
N LEU A 200 -26.87 10.67 3.57
CA LEU A 200 -26.75 9.24 3.21
C LEU A 200 -27.48 8.36 4.23
N GLY A 201 -27.39 8.69 5.52
CA GLY A 201 -28.13 8.00 6.58
C GLY A 201 -29.64 8.12 6.39
N LEU A 202 -30.15 9.34 6.17
CA LEU A 202 -31.57 9.58 5.90
C LEU A 202 -32.05 8.84 4.64
N LEU A 203 -31.26 8.86 3.56
CA LEU A 203 -31.55 8.10 2.33
C LEU A 203 -31.54 6.60 2.57
N SER A 204 -30.62 6.08 3.37
CA SER A 204 -30.57 4.66 3.74
C SER A 204 -31.81 4.24 4.52
N VAL A 205 -32.28 5.05 5.47
CA VAL A 205 -33.51 4.78 6.22
C VAL A 205 -34.74 4.85 5.30
N ALA A 206 -34.77 5.79 4.36
CA ALA A 206 -35.86 5.89 3.39
C ALA A 206 -35.92 4.69 2.41
N CYS A 207 -34.76 4.19 1.95
CA CYS A 207 -34.71 3.10 0.97
C CYS A 207 -34.91 1.71 1.60
N PHE A 208 -34.34 1.47 2.80
CA PHE A 208 -34.30 0.15 3.43
C PHE A 208 -35.24 0.04 4.64
N GLY A 209 -35.96 1.11 4.99
CA GLY A 209 -36.87 1.17 6.11
C GLY A 209 -36.18 1.46 7.45
N ILE A 210 -37.01 1.72 8.46
CA ILE A 210 -36.58 1.99 9.83
C ILE A 210 -36.20 0.67 10.49
N SER A 211 -34.90 0.47 10.71
CA SER A 211 -34.36 -0.67 11.43
C SER A 211 -33.19 -0.23 12.29
N PHE A 212 -32.84 -1.03 13.30
CA PHE A 212 -31.66 -0.76 14.12
C PHE A 212 -30.38 -0.62 13.27
N PHE A 213 -30.22 -1.47 12.25
CA PHE A 213 -29.05 -1.46 11.36
C PHE A 213 -29.00 -0.27 10.40
N THR A 214 -30.12 0.41 10.15
CA THR A 214 -30.16 1.61 9.30
C THR A 214 -30.13 2.89 10.12
N VAL A 215 -30.89 2.97 11.21
CA VAL A 215 -31.00 4.16 12.06
C VAL A 215 -29.73 4.39 12.88
N LEU A 216 -29.16 3.32 13.48
CA LEU A 216 -28.02 3.48 14.37
C LEU A 216 -26.79 4.05 13.65
N PRO A 217 -26.35 3.53 12.48
CA PRO A 217 -25.25 4.14 11.73
C PRO A 217 -25.57 5.55 11.23
N SER A 218 -26.83 5.80 10.84
CA SER A 218 -27.28 7.12 10.35
C SER A 218 -27.20 8.21 11.40
N LEU A 219 -27.24 7.87 12.69
CA LEU A 219 -27.06 8.81 13.79
C LEU A 219 -25.61 8.81 14.30
N LEU A 220 -25.02 7.63 14.52
CA LEU A 220 -23.69 7.51 15.10
C LEU A 220 -22.58 8.07 14.20
N VAL A 221 -22.61 7.80 12.89
CA VAL A 221 -21.54 8.22 11.98
C VAL A 221 -21.44 9.76 11.85
N PRO A 222 -22.53 10.51 11.56
CA PRO A 222 -22.43 11.96 11.52
C PRO A 222 -22.15 12.56 12.90
N PHE A 223 -22.68 11.96 13.99
CA PHE A 223 -22.39 12.42 15.36
C PHE A 223 -20.90 12.26 15.71
N THR A 224 -20.27 11.13 15.41
CA THR A 224 -18.85 10.92 15.67
C THR A 224 -17.97 11.82 14.80
N LEU A 225 -18.33 12.03 13.53
CA LEU A 225 -17.64 12.99 12.67
C LEU A 225 -17.75 14.41 13.22
N TRP A 226 -18.93 14.83 13.67
CA TRP A 226 -19.13 16.14 14.29
C TRP A 226 -18.33 16.32 15.58
N MET A 227 -18.29 15.30 16.44
CA MET A 227 -17.52 15.33 17.68
C MET A 227 -16.01 15.42 17.47
N VAL A 228 -15.50 14.92 16.33
CA VAL A 228 -14.06 14.85 16.03
C VAL A 228 -13.59 15.99 15.09
N SER A 229 -14.51 16.75 14.49
CA SER A 229 -14.21 17.86 13.58
C SER A 229 -13.94 19.19 14.29
#